data_AF-A0A0F8I1A9-F1
#
_entry.id   AF-A0A0F8I1A9-F1
#
_cell.length_a   1.000
_cell.length_b   1.000
_cell.length_c   1.000
_cell.angle_alpha   90.00
_cell.angle_beta   90.00
_cell.angle_gamma   90.00
#
_symmetry.space_group_name_H-M   'P 1'
#
loop_
_entity.id
_entity.type
_entity.pdbx_description
1 polymer ?
#
loop_
_entity_poly.entity_id
_entity_poly.type
_entity_poly.pdbx_seq_one_letter_code
_entity_poly.pdbx_strand_id
1 'polypeptide(L)'
;MPFTAQTFGSRLRFIPGYGPENFWTVRDKENKIAACAGLWDSSGLAHLYYAREPAAMKMMASVFGALSHITKVPEFPAEGEHFRVLYIVDYAFDKRQNDAMLALLKHLNNISFDRRQDFLMAMTDPEDDLLAITKKLKPQTETWNVFARSFERELPVFSPFYVDIRDMIP
;
A
#
# COMPACT_ATOMS: atom_id res chain seq x y z
N MET A 1 6.27 -13.43 20.23
CA MET A 1 5.45 -14.65 20.00
C MET A 1 5.86 -15.26 18.66
N PRO A 2 5.91 -16.59 18.51
CA PRO A 2 6.19 -17.21 17.22
C PRO A 2 5.08 -16.90 16.20
N PHE A 3 5.47 -16.66 14.95
CA PHE A 3 4.54 -16.43 13.85
C PHE A 3 3.92 -17.76 13.41
N THR A 4 2.68 -18.01 13.83
CA THR A 4 1.86 -19.17 13.44
C THR A 4 0.65 -18.73 12.62
N ALA A 5 0.02 -19.66 11.90
CA ALA A 5 -1.22 -19.36 11.16
C ALA A 5 -2.34 -18.83 12.07
N GLN A 6 -2.45 -19.37 13.29
CA GLN A 6 -3.45 -18.93 14.26
C GLN A 6 -3.16 -17.51 14.77
N THR A 7 -1.90 -17.21 15.08
CA THR A 7 -1.50 -15.87 15.52
C THR A 7 -1.62 -14.85 14.40
N PHE A 8 -1.34 -15.25 13.15
CA PHE A 8 -1.55 -14.39 11.98
C PHE A 8 -3.02 -14.06 11.79
N GLY A 9 -3.88 -15.08 11.71
CA GLY A 9 -5.33 -14.88 11.57
C GLY A 9 -5.95 -14.08 12.71
N SER A 10 -5.44 -14.25 13.93
CA SER A 10 -5.86 -13.43 15.09
C SER A 10 -5.40 -11.98 14.92
N ARG A 11 -4.13 -11.74 14.56
CA ARG A 11 -3.58 -10.40 14.33
C ARG A 11 -4.36 -9.62 13.29
N LEU A 12 -4.73 -10.25 12.17
CA LEU A 12 -5.50 -9.59 11.10
C LEU A 12 -6.81 -8.98 11.61
N ARG A 13 -7.49 -9.65 12.55
CA ARG A 13 -8.78 -9.20 13.11
C ARG A 13 -8.65 -8.09 14.15
N PHE A 14 -7.47 -7.88 14.71
CA PHE A 14 -7.23 -6.84 15.71
C PHE A 14 -6.84 -5.50 15.11
N ILE A 15 -6.50 -5.46 13.83
CA ILE A 15 -6.09 -4.23 13.14
C ILE A 15 -7.37 -3.51 12.66
N PRO A 16 -7.69 -2.30 13.16
CA PRO A 16 -8.87 -1.56 12.73
C PRO A 16 -8.80 -1.23 11.23
N GLY A 17 -9.94 -1.33 10.54
CA GLY A 17 -10.00 -1.10 9.09
C GLY A 17 -9.28 -2.16 8.24
N TYR A 18 -8.89 -3.27 8.88
CA TYR A 18 -8.37 -4.46 8.21
C TYR A 18 -9.19 -5.69 8.59
N GLY A 19 -8.81 -6.84 8.02
CA GLY A 19 -9.42 -8.12 8.34
C GLY A 19 -9.04 -9.20 7.32
N PRO A 20 -9.32 -10.48 7.62
CA PRO A 20 -9.04 -11.59 6.71
C PRO A 20 -9.71 -11.45 5.34
N GLU A 21 -10.87 -10.80 5.27
CA GLU A 21 -11.60 -10.49 4.04
C GLU A 21 -10.89 -9.48 3.13
N ASN A 22 -9.91 -8.75 3.67
CA ASN A 22 -9.07 -7.84 2.92
C ASN A 22 -7.69 -8.44 2.60
N PHE A 23 -7.48 -9.73 2.89
CA PHE A 23 -6.25 -10.45 2.55
C PHE A 23 -6.45 -11.33 1.33
N TRP A 24 -5.62 -11.12 0.31
CA TRP A 24 -5.76 -11.74 -0.99
C TRP A 24 -4.59 -12.67 -1.28
N THR A 25 -4.87 -13.77 -1.99
CA THR A 25 -3.85 -14.74 -2.42
C THR A 25 -4.04 -15.09 -3.89
N VAL A 26 -2.93 -15.19 -4.62
CA VAL A 26 -2.89 -15.76 -5.97
C VAL A 26 -2.36 -17.19 -5.88
N ARG A 27 -3.02 -18.12 -6.56
CA ARG A 27 -2.57 -19.51 -6.66
C ARG A 27 -2.03 -19.81 -8.05
N ASP A 28 -0.98 -20.62 -8.11
CA ASP A 28 -0.45 -21.13 -9.37
C ASP A 28 -1.28 -22.30 -9.90
N LYS A 29 -0.84 -22.88 -11.03
CA LYS A 29 -1.50 -24.02 -11.67
C LYS A 29 -1.47 -25.29 -10.83
N GLU A 30 -0.57 -25.39 -9.86
CA GLU A 30 -0.45 -26.49 -8.91
C GLU A 30 -1.21 -26.21 -7.60
N ASN A 31 -2.03 -25.16 -7.56
CA ASN A 31 -2.81 -24.73 -6.40
C ASN A 31 -1.96 -24.25 -5.20
N LYS A 32 -0.67 -23.95 -5.41
CA LYS A 32 0.21 -23.36 -4.39
C LYS A 32 0.07 -21.84 -4.39
N ILE A 33 0.25 -21.22 -3.23
CA ILE A 33 0.21 -19.75 -3.11
C ILE A 33 1.48 -19.18 -3.75
N ALA A 34 1.31 -18.39 -4.82
CA ALA A 34 2.39 -17.74 -5.55
C ALA A 34 2.61 -16.29 -5.11
N ALA A 35 1.56 -15.62 -4.65
CA ALA A 35 1.62 -14.27 -4.08
C ALA A 35 0.48 -14.03 -3.08
N CYS A 36 0.68 -13.12 -2.14
CA CYS A 36 -0.35 -12.60 -1.25
C CYS A 36 -0.12 -11.13 -0.91
N ALA A 37 -1.19 -10.43 -0.52
CA ALA A 37 -1.15 -9.07 -0.02
C ALA A 37 -2.46 -8.72 0.69
N GLY A 38 -2.37 -7.88 1.72
CA GLY A 38 -3.49 -7.25 2.39
C GLY A 38 -3.80 -5.87 1.85
N LEU A 39 -5.07 -5.47 1.92
CA LEU A 39 -5.53 -4.09 1.73
C LEU A 39 -6.02 -3.52 3.06
N TRP A 40 -5.27 -2.57 3.60
CA TRP A 40 -5.62 -1.91 4.85
C TRP A 40 -6.20 -0.53 4.60
N ASP A 41 -7.39 -0.26 5.16
CA ASP A 41 -8.02 1.06 5.16
C ASP A 41 -7.75 1.75 6.50
N SER A 42 -6.93 2.80 6.50
CA SER A 42 -6.61 3.55 7.71
C SER A 42 -7.53 4.74 7.96
N SER A 43 -8.59 4.95 7.17
CA SER A 43 -9.45 6.13 7.25
C SER A 43 -10.20 6.27 8.59
N GLY A 44 -10.38 5.16 9.31
CA GLY A 44 -10.93 5.16 10.67
C GLY A 44 -9.93 5.55 11.77
N LEU A 45 -8.64 5.68 11.43
CA LEU A 45 -7.55 5.94 12.38
C LEU A 45 -6.88 7.29 12.15
N ALA A 46 -6.79 7.74 10.89
CA ALA A 46 -6.18 9.01 10.54
C ALA A 46 -6.96 9.72 9.44
N HIS A 47 -7.05 11.04 9.57
CA HIS A 47 -7.50 11.91 8.50
C HIS A 47 -6.29 12.51 7.79
N LEU A 48 -6.18 12.25 6.49
CA LEU A 48 -5.08 12.75 5.67
C LEU A 48 -5.56 13.92 4.82
N TYR A 49 -4.76 14.98 4.78
CA TYR A 49 -5.05 16.21 4.05
C TYR A 49 -3.86 16.62 3.21
N TYR A 50 -4.12 17.11 2.01
CA TYR A 50 -3.06 17.56 1.12
C TYR A 50 -2.59 18.96 1.53
N ALA A 51 -1.45 19.08 2.21
CA ALA A 51 -0.98 20.37 2.69
C ALA A 51 -0.60 21.33 1.54
N ARG A 52 0.09 20.83 0.52
CA ARG A 52 0.46 21.58 -0.68
C ARG A 52 0.80 20.65 -1.83
N GLU A 53 0.08 20.77 -2.94
CA GLU A 53 0.25 19.96 -4.14
C GLU A 53 1.49 20.35 -4.95
N PRO A 54 2.34 19.37 -5.32
CA PRO A 54 3.33 19.56 -6.37
C PRO A 54 2.65 20.02 -7.66
N ALA A 55 3.28 20.94 -8.40
CA ALA A 55 2.72 21.46 -9.65
C ALA A 55 2.38 20.36 -10.67
N ALA A 56 3.13 19.26 -10.66
CA ALA A 56 2.84 18.08 -11.48
C ALA A 56 1.49 17.43 -11.15
N MET A 57 1.11 17.36 -9.87
CA MET A 57 -0.19 16.82 -9.44
C MET A 57 -1.34 17.73 -9.90
N LYS A 58 -1.21 19.06 -9.75
CA LYS A 58 -2.21 20.02 -10.24
C LYS A 58 -2.47 19.87 -11.74
N MET A 59 -1.40 19.65 -12.52
CA MET A 59 -1.51 19.41 -13.96
C MET A 59 -2.21 18.08 -14.27
N MET A 60 -1.86 17.00 -13.55
CA MET A 60 -2.55 15.72 -13.71
C MET A 60 -4.03 15.84 -13.31
N ALA A 61 -4.35 16.48 -12.20
CA ALA A 61 -5.72 16.73 -11.75
C ALA A 61 -6.54 17.44 -12.83
N SER A 62 -5.95 18.42 -13.52
CA SER A 62 -6.61 19.15 -14.62
C SER A 62 -6.88 18.23 -15.83
N VAL A 63 -5.90 17.43 -16.23
CA VAL A 63 -6.01 16.49 -17.35
C VAL A 63 -7.06 15.42 -17.05
N PHE A 64 -6.98 14.80 -15.87
CA PHE A 64 -7.92 13.78 -15.43
C PHE A 64 -9.32 14.35 -15.21
N GLY A 65 -9.44 15.58 -14.71
CA GLY A 65 -10.72 16.28 -14.60
C GLY A 65 -11.43 16.37 -15.96
N ALA A 66 -10.72 16.73 -17.03
CA ALA A 66 -11.30 16.74 -18.38
C ALA A 66 -11.68 15.33 -18.88
N LEU A 67 -10.84 14.33 -18.62
CA LEU A 67 -11.10 12.92 -18.99
C LEU A 67 -12.29 12.30 -18.25
N SER A 68 -12.59 12.78 -17.03
CA SER A 68 -13.67 12.28 -16.18
C SER A 68 -15.05 12.38 -16.82
N HIS A 69 -15.23 13.30 -17.78
CA HIS A 69 -16.47 13.44 -18.54
C HIS A 69 -16.71 12.31 -19.55
N ILE A 70 -15.68 11.53 -19.90
CA ILE A 70 -15.72 10.53 -20.97
C ILE A 70 -15.46 9.12 -20.43
N THR A 71 -14.62 9.00 -19.40
CA THR A 71 -14.26 7.72 -18.79
C THR A 71 -14.12 7.86 -17.29
N LYS A 72 -14.22 6.74 -16.57
CA LYS A 72 -13.88 6.70 -15.15
C LYS A 72 -12.37 6.92 -14.99
N VAL A 73 -12.02 7.83 -14.11
CA VAL A 73 -10.65 8.20 -13.77
C VAL A 73 -10.51 8.40 -12.28
N PRO A 74 -9.28 8.29 -11.73
CA PRO A 74 -9.01 8.68 -10.35
C PRO A 74 -9.27 10.17 -10.15
N GLU A 75 -9.92 10.49 -9.03
CA GLU A 75 -10.02 11.85 -8.52
C GLU A 75 -8.72 12.20 -7.80
N PHE A 76 -8.25 13.44 -7.98
CA PHE A 76 -7.08 13.94 -7.29
C PHE A 76 -7.55 14.96 -6.25
N PRO A 77 -7.28 14.74 -4.96
CA PRO A 77 -7.69 15.67 -3.90
C PRO A 77 -6.95 16.99 -4.06
N ALA A 78 -7.66 18.10 -3.84
CA ALA A 78 -7.07 19.43 -3.88
C ALA A 78 -6.30 19.78 -2.58
N GLU A 79 -5.51 20.85 -2.62
CA GLU A 79 -4.90 21.45 -1.43
C GLU A 79 -5.95 21.74 -0.35
N GLY A 80 -5.71 21.22 0.85
CA GLY A 80 -6.63 21.31 1.99
C GLY A 80 -7.77 20.31 1.98
N GLU A 81 -7.94 19.52 0.91
CA GLU A 81 -8.95 18.48 0.86
C GLU A 81 -8.49 17.19 1.55
N HIS A 82 -9.47 16.50 2.12
CA HIS A 82 -9.30 15.19 2.72
C HIS A 82 -9.12 14.15 1.62
N PHE A 83 -8.19 13.22 1.82
CA PHE A 83 -8.02 12.09 0.92
C PHE A 83 -7.90 10.77 1.68
N ARG A 84 -8.28 9.69 0.99
CA ARG A 84 -8.33 8.34 1.52
C ARG A 84 -7.31 7.46 0.82
N VAL A 85 -6.61 6.67 1.63
CA VAL A 85 -5.54 5.80 1.16
C VAL A 85 -5.86 4.37 1.57
N LEU A 86 -5.77 3.46 0.60
CA LEU A 86 -5.60 2.05 0.88
C LEU A 86 -4.12 1.70 0.87
N TYR A 87 -3.68 0.99 1.89
CA TYR A 87 -2.32 0.52 2.02
C TYR A 87 -2.21 -0.96 1.65
N ILE A 88 -1.22 -1.29 0.83
CA ILE A 88 -0.78 -2.66 0.59
C ILE A 88 0.11 -3.08 1.76
N VAL A 89 -0.30 -4.11 2.49
CA VAL A 89 0.40 -4.62 3.69
C VAL A 89 0.53 -6.15 3.61
N ASP A 90 1.32 -6.74 4.51
CA ASP A 90 1.47 -8.20 4.66
C ASP A 90 1.75 -8.96 3.34
N TYR A 91 2.47 -8.33 2.41
CA TYR A 91 2.73 -8.91 1.10
C TYR A 91 3.86 -9.94 1.14
N ALA A 92 3.73 -10.98 0.32
CA ALA A 92 4.80 -11.93 0.05
C ALA A 92 4.57 -12.60 -1.30
N PHE A 93 5.63 -13.04 -1.97
CA PHE A 93 5.53 -13.73 -3.25
C PHE A 93 6.75 -14.61 -3.55
N ASP A 94 6.56 -15.62 -4.39
CA ASP A 94 7.66 -16.41 -4.94
C ASP A 94 8.37 -15.57 -6.01
N LYS A 95 9.65 -15.26 -5.79
CA LYS A 95 10.46 -14.45 -6.72
C LYS A 95 10.62 -15.09 -8.10
N ARG A 96 10.37 -16.41 -8.22
CA ARG A 96 10.33 -17.12 -9.50
C ARG A 96 9.03 -16.89 -10.26
N GLN A 97 8.01 -16.33 -9.61
CA GLN A 97 6.67 -16.10 -10.11
C GLN A 97 6.26 -14.63 -9.94
N ASN A 98 7.15 -13.69 -10.27
CA ASN A 98 6.91 -12.24 -10.13
C ASN A 98 5.62 -11.75 -10.81
N ASP A 99 5.19 -12.42 -11.87
CA ASP A 99 3.94 -12.08 -12.57
C ASP A 99 2.69 -12.31 -11.70
N ALA A 100 2.75 -13.23 -10.73
CA ALA A 100 1.66 -13.46 -9.79
C ALA A 100 1.42 -12.23 -8.90
N MET A 101 2.49 -11.63 -8.36
CA MET A 101 2.38 -10.40 -7.58
C MET A 101 1.95 -9.22 -8.46
N LEU A 102 2.47 -9.10 -9.69
CA LEU A 102 2.03 -8.06 -10.62
C LEU A 102 0.54 -8.16 -10.94
N ALA A 103 0.03 -9.37 -11.16
CA ALA A 103 -1.40 -9.62 -11.39
C ALA A 103 -2.22 -9.25 -10.16
N LEU A 104 -1.74 -9.60 -8.96
CA LEU A 104 -2.38 -9.22 -7.70
C LEU A 104 -2.47 -7.71 -7.56
N LEU A 105 -1.37 -6.97 -7.74
CA LEU A 105 -1.36 -5.51 -7.63
C LEU A 105 -2.34 -4.83 -8.60
N LYS A 106 -2.45 -5.34 -9.84
CA LYS A 106 -3.46 -4.84 -10.80
C LYS A 106 -4.89 -5.07 -10.30
N HIS A 107 -5.16 -6.23 -9.71
CA HIS A 107 -6.46 -6.53 -9.13
C HIS A 107 -6.77 -5.61 -7.94
N LEU A 108 -5.81 -5.41 -7.04
CA LEU A 108 -5.95 -4.53 -5.88
C LEU A 108 -6.17 -3.07 -6.27
N ASN A 109 -5.51 -2.60 -7.34
CA ASN A 109 -5.75 -1.28 -7.91
C ASN A 109 -7.20 -1.12 -8.41
N ASN A 110 -7.77 -2.14 -9.04
CA ASN A 110 -9.19 -2.07 -9.44
C ASN A 110 -10.11 -2.02 -8.21
N ILE A 111 -9.79 -2.77 -7.15
CA ILE A 111 -10.53 -2.72 -5.88
C ILE A 111 -10.47 -1.32 -5.26
N SER A 112 -9.32 -0.63 -5.30
CA SER A 112 -9.24 0.73 -4.75
C SER A 112 -10.15 1.70 -5.51
N PHE A 113 -10.23 1.58 -6.84
CA PHE A 113 -11.19 2.33 -7.64
C PHE A 113 -12.65 2.02 -7.26
N ASP A 114 -13.00 0.74 -7.13
CA ASP A 114 -14.37 0.33 -6.78
C ASP A 114 -14.78 0.80 -5.37
N ARG A 115 -13.81 0.85 -4.44
CA ARG A 115 -13.99 1.38 -3.08
C ARG A 115 -13.94 2.91 -3.02
N ARG A 116 -13.78 3.60 -4.15
CA ARG A 116 -13.63 5.05 -4.27
C ARG A 116 -12.50 5.58 -3.38
N GLN A 117 -11.36 4.91 -3.38
CA GLN A 117 -10.19 5.33 -2.62
C GLN A 117 -9.31 6.17 -3.53
N ASP A 118 -8.76 7.26 -2.99
CA ASP A 118 -8.05 8.25 -3.80
C ASP A 118 -6.66 7.73 -4.19
N PHE A 119 -6.03 6.97 -3.29
CA PHE A 119 -4.73 6.34 -3.54
C PHE A 119 -4.67 4.89 -3.09
N LEU A 120 -3.91 4.09 -3.84
CA LEU A 120 -3.37 2.80 -3.40
C LEU A 120 -1.87 2.96 -3.18
N MET A 121 -1.41 2.72 -1.96
CA MET A 121 -0.04 2.99 -1.54
C MET A 121 0.63 1.73 -1.00
N ALA A 122 1.92 1.57 -1.32
CA ALA A 122 2.79 0.61 -0.66
C ALA A 122 4.00 1.38 -0.11
N MET A 123 4.35 1.15 1.15
CA MET A 123 5.63 1.59 1.70
C MET A 123 6.63 0.45 1.56
N THR A 124 7.78 0.73 0.95
CA THR A 124 8.82 -0.27 0.72
C THR A 124 10.20 0.32 1.00
N ASP A 125 11.15 -0.55 1.32
CA ASP A 125 12.57 -0.20 1.30
C ASP A 125 13.10 -0.21 -0.15
N PRO A 126 14.15 0.58 -0.49
CA PRO A 126 14.77 0.54 -1.81
C PRO A 126 15.26 -0.84 -2.26
N GLU A 127 15.60 -1.73 -1.33
CA GLU A 127 16.06 -3.09 -1.57
C GLU A 127 14.92 -4.12 -1.60
N ASP A 128 13.66 -3.70 -1.43
CA ASP A 128 12.51 -4.60 -1.46
C ASP A 128 12.16 -5.03 -2.90
N ASP A 129 12.05 -6.34 -3.15
CA ASP A 129 11.68 -6.87 -4.46
C ASP A 129 10.29 -6.40 -4.94
N LEU A 130 9.38 -6.05 -4.02
CA LEU A 130 8.09 -5.47 -4.36
C LEU A 130 8.27 -4.18 -5.16
N LEU A 131 9.28 -3.36 -4.85
CA LEU A 131 9.53 -2.10 -5.55
C LEU A 131 9.79 -2.34 -7.04
N ALA A 132 10.56 -3.39 -7.38
CA ALA A 132 10.85 -3.75 -8.77
C ALA A 132 9.58 -4.17 -9.53
N ILE A 133 8.63 -4.82 -8.85
CA ILE A 133 7.34 -5.21 -9.43
C ILE A 133 6.44 -3.99 -9.59
N THR A 134 6.28 -3.18 -8.54
CA THR A 134 5.43 -2.00 -8.55
C THR A 134 5.88 -1.00 -9.61
N LYS A 135 7.19 -0.82 -9.84
CA LYS A 135 7.72 0.04 -10.93
C LYS A 135 7.20 -0.32 -12.32
N LYS A 136 6.84 -1.58 -12.58
CA LYS A 136 6.21 -2.01 -13.86
C LYS A 136 4.83 -1.38 -14.08
N LEU A 137 4.16 -0.94 -13.01
CA LEU A 137 2.89 -0.23 -13.05
C LEU A 137 3.06 1.29 -13.18
N LYS A 138 4.30 1.79 -13.25
CA LYS A 138 4.64 3.22 -13.36
C LYS A 138 3.97 4.08 -12.27
N PRO A 139 4.11 3.73 -10.98
CA PRO A 139 3.52 4.48 -9.88
C PRO A 139 4.19 5.84 -9.73
N GLN A 140 3.51 6.77 -9.08
CA GLN A 140 4.18 7.90 -8.43
C GLN A 140 5.02 7.37 -7.26
N THR A 141 6.26 7.84 -7.15
CA THR A 141 7.17 7.44 -6.05
C THR A 141 7.48 8.65 -5.21
N GLU A 142 7.36 8.49 -3.90
CA GLU A 142 7.75 9.50 -2.91
C GLU A 142 8.80 8.88 -1.99
N THR A 143 9.87 9.64 -1.71
CA THR A 143 10.94 9.20 -0.82
C THR A 143 10.73 9.78 0.56
N TRP A 144 10.60 8.89 1.55
CA TRP A 144 10.44 9.26 2.95
C TRP A 144 11.74 8.94 3.69
N ASN A 145 12.23 9.89 4.49
CA ASN A 145 13.39 9.67 5.34
C ASN A 145 12.90 9.36 6.76
N VAL A 146 13.12 8.13 7.22
CA VAL A 146 12.76 7.70 8.58
C VAL A 146 13.95 7.92 9.50
N PHE A 147 13.77 8.74 10.52
CA PHE A 147 14.79 9.00 11.54
C PHE A 147 14.34 8.34 12.85
N ALA A 148 15.14 7.41 13.35
CA ALA A 148 14.94 6.81 14.65
C ALA A 148 15.93 7.39 15.66
N ARG A 149 15.42 7.81 16.82
CA ARG A 149 16.24 8.24 17.96
C ARG A 149 15.90 7.36 19.15
N SER A 150 16.92 6.81 19.79
CA SER A 150 16.71 6.05 21.01
C SER A 150 16.64 6.98 22.21
N PHE A 151 15.72 6.66 23.12
CA PHE A 151 15.60 7.37 24.39
C PHE A 151 16.52 6.78 25.47
N GLU A 152 16.84 5.48 25.44
CA GLU A 152 17.55 4.79 26.53
C GLU A 152 18.53 3.66 26.11
N ARG A 153 18.57 3.25 24.84
CA ARG A 153 19.36 2.08 24.35
C ARG A 153 20.12 2.35 23.06
N GLU A 154 21.05 1.49 22.67
CA GLU A 154 21.60 1.53 21.31
C GLU A 154 20.50 1.23 20.28
N LEU A 155 20.54 1.92 19.14
CA LEU A 155 19.61 1.69 18.05
C LEU A 155 19.95 0.37 17.35
N PRO A 156 18.94 -0.42 16.92
CA PRO A 156 19.19 -1.62 16.14
C PRO A 156 19.81 -1.26 14.78
N VAL A 157 20.49 -2.24 14.17
CA VAL A 157 20.91 -2.12 12.76
C VAL A 157 19.65 -2.07 11.89
N PHE A 158 19.42 -0.94 11.23
CA PHE A 158 18.26 -0.68 10.36
C PHE A 158 18.38 -1.33 8.98
N SER A 159 19.02 -2.49 8.84
CA SER A 159 19.11 -3.16 7.53
C SER A 159 19.22 -4.69 7.69
N PRO A 160 18.35 -5.47 7.01
CA PRO A 160 17.16 -5.00 6.28
C PRO A 160 16.11 -4.42 7.24
N PHE A 161 15.49 -3.29 6.88
CA PHE A 161 14.42 -2.67 7.66
C PHE A 161 13.07 -2.99 7.03
N TYR A 162 12.20 -3.65 7.79
CA TYR A 162 10.80 -3.80 7.39
C TYR A 162 10.04 -2.55 7.82
N VAL A 163 9.56 -1.78 6.84
CA VAL A 163 8.69 -0.63 7.09
C VAL A 163 7.25 -1.11 7.07
N ASP A 164 6.59 -1.11 8.22
CA ASP A 164 5.14 -1.28 8.31
C ASP A 164 4.49 0.10 8.49
N ILE A 165 3.67 0.52 7.54
CA ILE A 165 2.90 1.78 7.68
C ILE A 165 2.05 1.79 8.95
N ARG A 166 1.62 0.62 9.43
CA ARG A 166 0.85 0.47 10.67
C ARG A 166 1.63 0.89 11.91
N ASP A 167 2.97 0.89 11.85
CA ASP A 167 3.80 1.38 12.96
C ASP A 167 3.87 2.93 12.99
N MET A 168 3.45 3.60 11.92
CA MET A 168 3.48 5.06 11.79
C MET A 168 2.12 5.71 12.07
N ILE A 169 1.04 4.93 12.13
CA ILE A 169 -0.31 5.41 12.42
C ILE A 169 -0.68 4.91 13.84
N PRO A 170 -0.77 5.81 14.83
CA PRO A 170 -0.96 5.46 16.24
C PRO A 170 -2.34 4.90 16.56
#